data_AF-G5A4E7-F1
#
_entry.id   AF-G5A4E7-F1
#
_cell.length_a   1.000
_cell.length_b   1.000
_cell.length_c   1.000
_cell.angle_alpha   90.00
_cell.angle_beta   90.00
_cell.angle_gamma   90.00
#
_symmetry.space_group_name_H-M   'P 1'
#
loop_
_entity.id
_entity.type
_entity.pdbx_description
1 polymer ?
#
loop_
_entity_poly.entity_id
_entity_poly.type
_entity_poly.pdbx_seq_one_letter_code
_entity_poly.pdbx_strand_id
1 'polypeptide(L)'
;MRPFNILKDKYFRKYSRFLNSVEGYIKPAKPWKARENVDNIAGALRETLKDEIADECDYYTASADIWTSKSKPAFISFTLHYPATLISRTGSSRLRCYRESTTDVALLAVWKRLWCGV
;
A
#
# COMPACT_ATOMS: atom_id res chain seq x y z
N MET A 1 -9.14 9.44 -20.97
CA MET A 1 -10.28 9.84 -20.12
C MET A 1 -10.00 9.48 -18.67
N ARG A 2 -10.52 10.26 -17.71
CA ARG A 2 -10.50 9.93 -16.27
C ARG A 2 -11.91 9.47 -15.84
N PRO A 3 -12.04 8.57 -14.85
CA PRO A 3 -13.35 8.16 -14.37
C PRO A 3 -14.05 9.32 -13.65
N PHE A 4 -15.36 9.51 -13.87
CA PHE A 4 -16.15 10.56 -13.20
C PHE A 4 -16.14 10.46 -11.67
N ASN A 5 -15.94 9.26 -11.13
CA ASN A 5 -15.86 9.03 -9.69
C ASN A 5 -14.68 9.74 -9.01
N ILE A 6 -13.67 10.20 -9.77
CA ILE A 6 -12.54 10.96 -9.19
C ILE A 6 -13.00 12.26 -8.50
N LEU A 7 -14.09 12.87 -8.97
CA LEU A 7 -14.63 14.11 -8.37
C LEU A 7 -15.28 13.87 -7.00
N LYS A 8 -15.64 12.62 -6.70
CA LYS A 8 -16.17 12.20 -5.40
C LYS A 8 -15.06 11.85 -4.41
N ASP A 9 -13.82 11.70 -4.86
CA ASP A 9 -12.71 11.33 -4.00
C ASP A 9 -12.38 12.45 -2.99
N LYS A 10 -12.26 12.07 -1.72
CA LYS A 10 -12.01 13.01 -0.61
C LYS A 10 -10.64 13.67 -0.72
N TYR A 11 -9.63 12.95 -1.20
CA TYR A 11 -8.27 13.47 -1.31
C TYR A 11 -8.12 14.36 -2.53
N PHE A 12 -8.81 14.06 -3.64
CA PHE A 12 -8.90 14.94 -4.79
C PHE A 12 -9.54 16.29 -4.42
N ARG A 13 -10.61 16.29 -3.62
CA ARG A 13 -11.21 17.53 -3.09
C ARG A 13 -10.26 18.29 -2.18
N LYS A 14 -9.55 17.61 -1.27
CA LYS A 14 -8.53 18.22 -0.40
C LYS A 14 -7.42 18.86 -1.23
N TYR A 15 -6.93 18.17 -2.25
CA TYR A 15 -5.92 18.66 -3.17
C TYR A 15 -6.41 19.89 -3.95
N SER A 16 -7.63 19.86 -4.50
CA SER A 16 -8.20 21.01 -5.21
C SER A 16 -8.35 22.25 -4.31
N ARG A 17 -8.77 22.08 -3.04
CA ARG A 17 -8.81 23.19 -2.08
C ARG A 17 -7.42 23.74 -1.80
N PHE A 18 -6.43 22.86 -1.64
CA PHE A 18 -5.03 23.28 -1.48
C PHE A 18 -4.56 24.11 -2.67
N LEU A 19 -4.83 23.67 -3.91
CA LEU A 19 -4.47 24.44 -5.10
C LEU A 19 -5.16 25.82 -5.13
N ASN A 20 -6.42 25.89 -4.70
CA ASN A 20 -7.16 27.15 -4.67
C ASN A 20 -6.72 28.10 -3.53
N SER A 21 -6.02 27.58 -2.50
CA SER A 21 -5.52 28.40 -1.39
C SER A 21 -4.16 29.03 -1.65
N VAL A 22 -3.43 28.58 -2.67
CA VAL A 22 -2.11 29.12 -3.01
C VAL A 22 -2.30 30.28 -3.97
N GLU A 23 -1.88 31.48 -3.57
CA GLU A 23 -1.79 32.62 -4.48
C GLU A 23 -0.61 32.43 -5.43
N GLY A 24 -0.87 32.45 -6.74
CA GLY A 24 0.15 32.38 -7.79
C GLY A 24 0.25 31.04 -8.52
N TYR A 25 1.37 30.84 -9.23
CA TYR A 25 1.56 29.69 -10.12
C TYR A 25 2.08 28.47 -9.37
N ILE A 26 1.31 27.39 -9.38
CA ILE A 26 1.73 26.11 -8.81
C ILE A 26 2.36 25.26 -9.91
N LYS A 27 3.64 24.94 -9.74
CA LYS A 27 4.33 23.99 -10.62
C LYS A 27 4.02 22.57 -10.15
N PRO A 28 3.29 21.75 -10.93
CA PRO A 28 3.00 20.39 -10.53
C PRO A 28 4.28 19.58 -10.39
N ALA A 29 4.34 18.72 -9.37
CA ALA A 29 5.44 17.79 -9.20
C ALA A 29 5.53 16.89 -10.44
N LYS A 30 6.76 16.64 -10.90
CA LYS A 30 6.98 15.72 -12.00
C LYS A 30 6.58 14.29 -11.55
N PRO A 31 5.99 13.47 -12.43
CA PRO A 31 5.41 12.17 -12.02
C PRO A 31 6.37 11.25 -11.26
N TRP A 32 7.65 11.22 -11.64
CA TRP A 32 8.65 10.41 -10.96
C TRP A 32 8.93 10.86 -9.53
N LYS A 33 8.94 12.18 -9.28
CA LYS A 33 9.16 12.75 -7.94
C LYS A 33 7.97 12.48 -7.02
N ALA A 34 6.75 12.53 -7.57
CA ALA A 34 5.56 12.11 -6.84
C ALA A 34 5.61 10.62 -6.47
N ARG A 35 6.12 9.76 -7.37
CA ARG A 35 6.32 8.33 -7.10
C ARG A 35 7.36 8.08 -6.02
N GLU A 36 8.52 8.71 -6.11
CA GLU A 36 9.58 8.64 -5.10
C GLU A 36 9.06 9.03 -3.71
N ASN A 37 8.30 10.13 -3.62
CA ASN A 37 7.68 10.54 -2.36
C ASN A 37 6.72 9.49 -1.80
N VAL A 38 5.91 8.85 -2.65
CA VAL A 38 5.00 7.78 -2.22
C VAL A 38 5.79 6.58 -1.71
N ASP A 39 6.85 6.18 -2.41
CA ASP A 39 7.70 5.05 -2.01
C ASP A 39 8.42 5.33 -0.67
N ASN A 40 8.90 6.55 -0.45
CA ASN A 40 9.53 6.97 0.81
C ASN A 40 8.54 6.96 1.98
N ILE A 41 7.35 7.53 1.79
CA ILE A 41 6.30 7.55 2.83
C ILE A 41 5.83 6.12 3.13
N ALA A 42 5.64 5.30 2.10
CA ALA A 42 5.27 3.90 2.28
C ALA A 42 6.36 3.10 3.00
N GLY A 43 7.64 3.38 2.71
CA GLY A 43 8.77 2.80 3.41
C GLY A 43 8.77 3.13 4.90
N ALA A 44 8.65 4.42 5.25
CA ALA A 44 8.60 4.86 6.64
C ALA A 44 7.42 4.23 7.40
N LEU A 45 6.23 4.23 6.80
CA LEU A 45 5.03 3.62 7.41
C LEU A 45 5.19 2.11 7.62
N ARG A 46 5.91 1.41 6.73
CA ARG A 46 6.17 -0.02 6.88
C ARG A 46 7.07 -0.33 8.06
N GLU A 47 8.10 0.48 8.29
CA GLU A 47 8.96 0.29 9.46
C GLU A 47 8.17 0.56 10.75
N THR A 48 7.43 1.66 10.83
CA THR A 48 6.55 1.93 11.99
C THR A 48 5.54 0.82 12.25
N LEU A 49 4.89 0.30 11.19
CA LEU A 49 3.93 -0.80 11.33
C LEU A 49 4.59 -2.11 11.75
N LYS A 50 5.83 -2.38 11.32
CA LYS A 50 6.55 -3.58 11.78
C LYS A 50 6.86 -3.49 13.27
N ASP A 51 7.33 -2.33 13.71
CA ASP A 51 7.66 -2.10 15.12
C ASP A 51 6.40 -2.22 15.99
N GLU A 52 5.29 -1.59 15.58
CA GLU A 52 3.99 -1.68 16.28
C GLU A 52 3.46 -3.12 16.35
N ILE A 53 3.57 -3.88 15.26
CA ILE A 53 3.13 -5.29 15.25
C ILE A 53 4.05 -6.16 16.12
N ALA A 54 5.37 -5.91 16.10
CA ALA A 54 6.32 -6.66 16.91
C ALA A 54 6.14 -6.42 18.41
N ASP A 55 5.81 -5.18 18.78
CA ASP A 55 5.66 -4.78 20.19
C ASP A 55 4.26 -5.11 20.75
N GLU A 56 3.19 -4.95 19.96
CA GLU A 56 1.81 -4.99 20.47
C GLU A 56 1.00 -6.22 20.06
N CYS A 57 1.44 -7.03 19.08
CA CYS A 57 0.64 -8.13 18.55
C CYS A 57 1.22 -9.52 18.85
N ASP A 58 0.56 -10.25 19.75
CA ASP A 58 0.89 -11.66 20.03
C ASP A 58 0.54 -12.60 18.85
N TYR A 59 -0.45 -12.21 18.04
CA TYR A 59 -0.99 -13.02 16.96
C TYR A 59 -1.26 -12.19 15.70
N TYR A 60 -0.89 -12.72 14.54
CA TYR A 60 -1.23 -12.16 13.23
C TYR A 60 -1.68 -13.26 12.28
N THR A 61 -2.50 -12.90 11.29
CA THR A 61 -2.91 -13.80 10.20
C THR A 61 -2.70 -13.11 8.86
N ALA A 62 -2.32 -13.86 7.84
CA ALA A 62 -2.16 -13.33 6.49
C ALA A 62 -3.14 -14.02 5.54
N SER A 63 -3.83 -13.24 4.71
CA SER A 63 -4.62 -13.74 3.59
C SER A 63 -3.92 -13.44 2.27
N ALA A 64 -3.99 -14.38 1.33
CA ALA A 64 -3.50 -14.21 -0.03
C ALA A 64 -4.69 -14.28 -1.00
N ASP A 65 -4.91 -13.20 -1.75
CA ASP A 65 -5.89 -13.16 -2.83
C ASP A 65 -5.15 -13.37 -4.15
N ILE A 66 -5.47 -14.44 -4.87
CA ILE A 66 -4.86 -14.76 -6.17
C ILE A 66 -5.95 -14.70 -7.24
N TRP A 67 -5.73 -13.94 -8.30
CA TRP A 67 -6.68 -13.86 -9.42
C TRP A 67 -5.95 -13.66 -10.75
N THR A 68 -6.56 -14.13 -11.83
CA THR A 68 -6.07 -13.90 -13.19
C THR A 68 -6.97 -12.88 -13.87
N SER A 69 -6.38 -11.92 -14.59
CA SER A 69 -7.20 -11.06 -15.45
C SER A 69 -7.47 -11.72 -16.80
N LYS A 70 -8.56 -11.30 -17.45
CA LYS A 70 -8.89 -11.70 -18.83
C LYS A 70 -7.76 -11.38 -19.83
N SER A 71 -6.86 -10.46 -19.49
CA SER A 71 -5.73 -10.03 -20.31
C SER A 71 -4.43 -10.82 -20.09
N LYS A 72 -4.50 -11.98 -19.38
CA LYS A 72 -3.41 -12.95 -19.09
C LYS A 72 -2.48 -12.73 -17.88
N PRO A 73 -2.30 -11.56 -17.23
CA PRO A 73 -1.52 -11.53 -16.00
C PRO A 73 -2.27 -12.18 -14.83
N ALA A 74 -1.57 -13.08 -14.15
CA ALA A 74 -1.90 -13.50 -12.80
C ALA A 74 -1.43 -12.42 -11.81
N PHE A 75 -2.25 -12.21 -10.78
CA PHE A 75 -2.02 -11.29 -9.70
C PHE A 75 -2.12 -12.02 -8.38
N ILE A 76 -1.28 -11.61 -7.43
CA ILE A 76 -1.36 -12.04 -6.04
C ILE A 76 -1.27 -10.82 -5.15
N SER A 77 -2.16 -10.72 -4.15
CA SER A 77 -2.05 -9.73 -3.09
C SER A 77 -2.06 -10.36 -1.71
N PHE A 78 -1.16 -9.89 -0.85
CA PHE A 78 -1.09 -10.32 0.54
C PHE A 78 -1.67 -9.22 1.43
N THR A 79 -2.52 -9.63 2.37
CA THR A 79 -3.12 -8.75 3.38
C THR A 79 -2.79 -9.32 4.75
N LEU A 80 -2.18 -8.51 5.60
CA LEU A 80 -1.90 -8.85 6.99
C LEU A 80 -3.04 -8.34 7.86
N HIS A 81 -3.55 -9.21 8.72
CA HIS A 81 -4.60 -8.92 9.69
C HIS A 81 -4.02 -9.15 11.09
N TYR A 82 -4.14 -8.13 11.93
CA TYR A 82 -3.67 -8.17 13.31
C TYR A 82 -4.70 -7.49 14.22
N PRO A 83 -4.90 -8.01 15.46
CA PRO A 83 -5.75 -7.37 16.44
C PRO A 83 -5.02 -6.16 17.03
N ALA A 84 -5.47 -4.95 16.74
CA ALA A 84 -4.92 -3.75 17.38
C ALA A 84 -5.58 -3.54 18.75
N THR A 85 -4.77 -3.47 19.80
CA THR A 85 -5.20 -3.42 21.21
C THR A 85 -5.79 -2.08 21.62
N LEU A 86 -5.52 -1.01 20.87
CA LEU A 86 -5.82 0.36 21.33
C LEU A 86 -7.27 0.81 21.13
N ILE A 87 -8.01 0.28 20.16
CA ILE A 87 -9.46 0.47 19.99
C ILE A 87 -9.91 -0.72 19.16
N SER A 88 -10.99 -1.40 19.52
CA SER A 88 -11.67 -2.47 18.76
C SER A 88 -11.80 -2.19 17.24
N ARG A 89 -10.70 -2.32 16.50
CA ARG A 89 -10.53 -2.15 15.07
C ARG A 89 -9.66 -3.30 14.64
N THR A 90 -10.22 -4.18 13.82
CA THR A 90 -9.41 -5.10 13.03
C THR A 90 -8.56 -4.27 12.06
N GLY A 91 -7.24 -4.26 12.28
CA GLY A 91 -6.30 -3.65 11.36
C GLY A 91 -6.13 -4.57 10.15
N SER A 92 -6.31 -4.03 8.95
CA SER A 92 -6.05 -4.75 7.71
C SER A 92 -5.12 -3.93 6.83
N SER A 93 -3.90 -4.42 6.68
CA SER A 93 -2.83 -3.76 5.94
C SER A 93 -2.50 -4.60 4.70
N ARG A 94 -2.83 -4.07 3.52
CA ARG A 94 -2.41 -4.69 2.26
C ARG A 94 -0.92 -4.43 2.06
N LEU A 95 -0.13 -5.49 2.12
CA LEU A 95 1.33 -5.41 2.05
C LEU A 95 1.82 -5.13 0.62
N ARG A 96 1.21 -5.79 -0.38
CA ARG A 96 1.50 -5.58 -1.80
C ARG A 96 0.54 -6.31 -2.73
N CYS A 97 0.49 -5.85 -3.98
CA CYS A 97 -0.08 -6.58 -5.11
C CYS A 97 1.04 -6.79 -6.13
N TYR A 98 1.26 -8.03 -6.56
CA TYR A 98 2.29 -8.42 -7.53
C TYR A 98 1.64 -8.81 -8.85
N ARG A 99 2.37 -8.57 -9.95
CA ARG A 99 2.06 -9.08 -11.29
C ARG A 99 3.07 -10.17 -11.56
N GLU A 100 2.62 -11.41 -11.74
CA GLU A 100 3.51 -12.55 -11.90
C GLU A 100 4.37 -12.40 -13.17
N SER A 101 5.66 -12.12 -12.98
CA SER A 101 6.73 -12.29 -13.97
C SER A 101 7.82 -13.15 -13.33
N THR A 102 8.60 -13.88 -14.12
CA THR A 102 9.53 -14.95 -13.68
C THR A 102 10.56 -14.55 -12.61
N THR A 103 10.72 -13.26 -12.33
CA THR A 103 11.53 -12.67 -11.24
C THR A 103 10.86 -12.66 -9.86
N ASP A 104 9.55 -12.89 -9.75
CA ASP A 104 8.79 -12.75 -8.48
C ASP A 104 8.88 -13.97 -7.54
N VAL A 105 9.35 -15.12 -8.04
CA VAL A 105 9.56 -16.35 -7.22
C VAL A 105 10.64 -16.12 -6.15
N ALA A 106 11.64 -15.31 -6.45
CA ALA A 106 12.69 -14.90 -5.51
C ALA A 106 12.13 -14.00 -4.39
N LEU A 107 11.08 -13.22 -4.66
CA LEU A 107 10.46 -12.35 -3.66
C LEU A 107 9.45 -13.09 -2.76
N LEU A 108 8.84 -14.16 -3.26
CA LEU A 108 8.08 -15.11 -2.44
C LEU A 108 9.01 -15.83 -1.43
N ALA A 109 10.25 -16.11 -1.83
CA ALA A 109 11.30 -16.57 -0.92
C ALA A 109 11.74 -15.49 0.08
N VAL A 110 11.85 -14.22 -0.34
CA VAL A 110 12.14 -13.09 0.58
C VAL A 110 10.99 -12.84 1.57
N TRP A 111 9.73 -13.03 1.16
CA TRP A 111 8.58 -12.95 2.08
C TRP A 111 8.60 -14.09 3.10
N LYS A 112 8.90 -15.33 2.68
CA LYS A 112 9.16 -16.46 3.59
C LYS A 112 10.31 -16.17 4.57
N ARG A 113 11.39 -15.55 4.08
CA ARG A 113 12.58 -15.26 4.90
C ARG A 113 12.38 -14.11 5.89
N LEU A 114 11.64 -13.07 5.51
CA LEU A 114 11.40 -11.89 6.34
C LEU A 114 10.27 -12.07 7.35
N TRP A 115 9.28 -12.94 7.08
CA TRP A 115 8.07 -13.05 7.90
C TRP A 115 7.75 -14.47 8.39
N CYS A 116 8.33 -15.52 7.80
CA CYS A 116 8.14 -16.91 8.24
C CYS A 116 9.39 -17.51 8.91
N GLY A 117 10.51 -16.78 8.98
CA GLY A 117 11.74 -17.25 9.65
C GLY A 117 12.44 -18.45 8.97
N VAL A 118 12.12 -18.73 7.71
CA VAL A 118 12.78 -19.80 6.90
C VAL A 118 13.52 -19.19 5.71
#